data_AF-A0A090M3M0-F1
#
_entry.id   AF-A0A090M3M0-F1
#
_cell.length_a   1.000
_cell.length_b   1.000
_cell.length_c   1.000
_cell.angle_alpha   90.00
_cell.angle_beta   90.00
_cell.angle_gamma   90.00
#
_symmetry.space_group_name_H-M   'P 1'
#
loop_
_entity.id
_entity.type
_entity.pdbx_description
1 polymer ?
#
loop_
_entity_poly.entity_id
_entity_poly.type
_entity_poly.pdbx_seq_one_letter_code
_entity_poly.pdbx_strand_id
1 'polypeptide(L)'
;MNTNDDDDDDDDDDDDDVVERLNAHLTRWRVDDGLVRVRPSSTFPDGTNRGGVAGGISIEHAHGIALDILKRGFDVDHDVPVVVRTRGEVLASDEGYGRWRAFARANEGVTPRANAEGGTGRAHATLGSSHFMLAMKLIEFDVGSVFGRGIRYGEAKQRDAGVREAIELGVPSVVLREETPARVRRYISVALNRSEDVGFKLCREMGVALRISRDRESVRELTVFEALSRTLDAEELSSLARIKYGLNLDDAESGYVAVSAMRSRL
;
A
#
# COMPACT_ATOMS: atom_id res chain seq x y z
N MET A 1 -24.18 47.78 12.09
CA MET A 1 -24.71 46.42 11.91
C MET A 1 -23.85 45.78 10.85
N ASN A 2 -22.88 44.97 11.28
CA ASN A 2 -22.05 44.14 10.42
C ASN A 2 -22.68 42.76 10.46
N THR A 3 -23.19 42.29 9.32
CA THR A 3 -23.51 40.89 9.09
C THR A 3 -22.38 40.35 8.22
N ASN A 4 -21.40 39.72 8.86
CA ASN A 4 -20.58 38.73 8.18
C ASN A 4 -21.44 37.47 8.19
N ASP A 5 -21.96 37.11 7.02
CA ASP A 5 -22.46 35.76 6.79
C ASP A 5 -21.24 34.92 6.41
N ASP A 6 -21.05 33.84 7.18
CA ASP A 6 -20.01 32.85 7.03
C ASP A 6 -20.38 31.93 5.84
N ASP A 7 -19.66 32.05 4.73
CA ASP A 7 -19.73 31.16 3.55
C ASP A 7 -18.68 30.03 3.68
N ASP A 8 -18.80 29.17 4.70
CA ASP A 8 -17.83 28.08 4.98
C ASP A 8 -18.46 26.65 4.93
N ASP A 9 -19.68 26.48 4.39
CA ASP A 9 -20.42 25.19 4.43
C ASP A 9 -20.42 24.37 3.11
N ASP A 10 -19.76 24.80 2.04
CA ASP A 10 -19.84 24.12 0.72
C ASP A 10 -18.88 22.91 0.55
N ASP A 11 -17.86 22.74 1.41
CA ASP A 11 -16.86 21.66 1.25
C ASP A 11 -17.32 20.29 1.84
N ASP A 12 -18.24 20.28 2.81
CA ASP A 12 -18.67 19.05 3.50
C ASP A 12 -19.59 18.17 2.63
N ASP A 13 -20.44 18.77 1.79
CA ASP A 13 -21.38 18.08 0.89
C ASP A 13 -20.64 17.29 -0.22
N ASP A 14 -19.56 17.86 -0.78
CA ASP A 14 -18.75 17.22 -1.82
C ASP A 14 -18.01 15.98 -1.29
N ASP A 15 -17.56 16.02 -0.04
CA ASP A 15 -16.89 14.90 0.61
C ASP A 15 -17.87 13.81 1.06
N ASP A 16 -19.12 14.15 1.39
CA ASP A 16 -20.16 13.18 1.72
C ASP A 16 -20.53 12.34 0.49
N ASP A 17 -20.59 12.96 -0.69
CA ASP A 17 -20.73 12.23 -1.97
C ASP A 17 -19.56 11.26 -2.18
N VAL A 18 -18.33 11.60 -1.76
CA VAL A 18 -17.17 10.69 -1.92
C VAL A 18 -17.32 9.41 -1.10
N VAL A 19 -17.72 9.50 0.17
CA VAL A 19 -17.85 8.32 1.04
C VAL A 19 -19.00 7.43 0.58
N GLU A 20 -20.16 8.02 0.27
CA GLU A 20 -21.32 7.28 -0.23
C GLU A 20 -21.01 6.56 -1.54
N ARG A 21 -20.40 7.28 -2.48
CA ARG A 21 -20.06 6.74 -3.80
C ARG A 21 -18.94 5.69 -3.73
N LEU A 22 -17.96 5.87 -2.84
CA LEU A 22 -16.96 4.84 -2.56
C LEU A 22 -17.63 3.57 -2.06
N ASN A 23 -18.50 3.68 -1.05
CA ASN A 23 -19.25 2.54 -0.51
C ASN A 23 -20.14 1.86 -1.55
N ALA A 24 -20.81 2.63 -2.41
CA ALA A 24 -21.60 2.09 -3.51
C ALA A 24 -20.72 1.30 -4.50
N HIS A 25 -19.52 1.78 -4.80
CA HIS A 25 -18.56 1.06 -5.64
C HIS A 25 -18.03 -0.21 -4.96
N LEU A 26 -17.62 -0.14 -3.69
CA LEU A 26 -17.12 -1.30 -2.94
C LEU A 26 -18.20 -2.39 -2.86
N THR A 27 -19.42 -2.02 -2.48
CA THR A 27 -20.57 -2.94 -2.37
C THR A 27 -20.90 -3.57 -3.71
N ARG A 28 -20.93 -2.77 -4.78
CA ARG A 28 -21.28 -3.29 -6.11
C ARG A 28 -20.25 -4.29 -6.62
N TRP A 29 -18.96 -4.04 -6.40
CA TRP A 29 -17.87 -4.76 -7.06
C TRP A 29 -17.17 -5.80 -6.18
N ARG A 30 -17.41 -5.86 -4.87
CA ARG A 30 -16.82 -6.87 -3.99
C ARG A 30 -17.24 -8.29 -4.36
N VAL A 31 -16.34 -9.25 -4.10
CA VAL A 31 -16.57 -10.68 -4.30
C VAL A 31 -17.42 -11.28 -3.18
N ASP A 32 -17.23 -10.78 -1.96
CA ASP A 32 -17.87 -11.26 -0.73
C ASP A 32 -18.32 -10.06 0.10
N ASP A 33 -19.30 -10.26 0.99
CA ASP A 33 -19.81 -9.21 1.87
C ASP A 33 -18.87 -8.91 3.05
N GLY A 34 -17.97 -9.84 3.37
CA GLY A 34 -16.92 -9.67 4.38
C GLY A 34 -15.52 -9.43 3.80
N LEU A 35 -14.55 -9.27 4.69
CA LEU A 35 -13.14 -9.23 4.31
C LEU A 35 -12.63 -10.63 3.94
N VAL A 36 -11.84 -10.68 2.88
CA VAL A 36 -11.16 -11.90 2.43
C VAL A 36 -9.67 -11.78 2.77
N ARG A 37 -9.08 -12.84 3.31
CA ARG A 37 -7.63 -12.85 3.58
C ARG A 37 -6.84 -12.99 2.28
N VAL A 38 -5.98 -12.00 2.03
CA VAL A 38 -5.12 -11.95 0.85
C VAL A 38 -3.67 -12.03 1.28
N ARG A 39 -2.93 -13.01 0.76
CA ARG A 39 -1.50 -13.14 1.03
C ARG A 39 -0.71 -12.01 0.36
N PRO A 40 0.19 -11.33 1.07
CA PRO A 40 1.07 -10.31 0.49
C PRO A 40 1.86 -10.82 -0.74
N SER A 41 2.35 -12.05 -0.69
CA SER A 41 3.04 -12.69 -1.83
C SER A 41 2.20 -12.71 -3.13
N SER A 42 0.87 -12.78 -3.03
CA SER A 42 -0.05 -12.82 -4.17
C SER A 42 -0.42 -11.46 -4.77
N THR A 43 0.12 -10.35 -4.23
CA THR A 43 -0.29 -9.01 -4.66
C THR A 43 0.74 -8.28 -5.52
N PHE A 44 0.27 -7.31 -6.30
CA PHE A 44 1.10 -6.36 -7.03
C PHE A 44 0.38 -4.99 -7.09
N PRO A 45 1.12 -3.88 -7.24
CA PRO A 45 0.50 -2.55 -7.38
C PRO A 45 -0.41 -2.46 -8.61
N ASP A 46 -1.63 -1.96 -8.44
CA ASP A 46 -2.49 -1.66 -9.59
C ASP A 46 -1.93 -0.47 -10.38
N GLY A 47 -1.90 -0.61 -11.70
CA GLY A 47 -1.31 0.38 -12.60
C GLY A 47 -2.24 1.53 -13.02
N THR A 48 -3.51 1.56 -12.57
CA THR A 48 -4.54 2.47 -13.07
C THR A 48 -4.60 3.83 -12.36
N ASN A 49 -4.00 3.98 -11.17
CA ASN A 49 -4.07 5.22 -10.39
C ASN A 49 -2.79 6.08 -10.41
N ARG A 50 -1.67 5.58 -10.92
CA ARG A 50 -0.36 6.23 -10.69
C ARG A 50 0.32 6.65 -11.98
N GLY A 51 -0.22 7.70 -12.60
CA GLY A 51 0.48 8.72 -13.42
C GLY A 51 1.50 8.28 -14.48
N GLY A 52 1.49 7.04 -14.98
CA GLY A 52 2.44 6.59 -16.00
C GLY A 52 3.87 6.29 -15.51
N VAL A 53 4.20 6.51 -14.23
CA VAL A 53 5.54 6.22 -13.68
C VAL A 53 5.70 4.70 -13.49
N ALA A 54 6.82 4.15 -13.96
CA ALA A 54 7.12 2.72 -13.88
C ALA A 54 7.18 2.25 -12.41
N GLY A 55 6.30 1.33 -12.02
CA GLY A 55 6.28 0.70 -10.70
C GLY A 55 5.31 1.34 -9.69
N GLY A 56 4.99 2.63 -9.84
CA GLY A 56 3.96 3.32 -9.05
C GLY A 56 4.11 3.22 -7.53
N ILE A 57 5.22 2.76 -6.96
CA ILE A 57 5.38 2.50 -5.54
C ILE A 57 6.76 2.95 -5.10
N SER A 58 6.84 3.63 -3.95
CA SER A 58 8.14 3.98 -3.34
C SER A 58 8.68 2.77 -2.60
N ILE A 59 9.84 2.27 -3.04
CA ILE A 59 10.56 1.18 -2.36
C ILE A 59 10.93 1.65 -0.95
N GLU A 60 11.54 2.82 -0.83
CA GLU A 60 11.98 3.38 0.42
C GLU A 60 10.84 3.52 1.43
N HIS A 61 9.65 3.97 1.01
CA HIS A 61 8.51 4.03 1.92
C HIS A 61 8.03 2.64 2.37
N ALA A 62 8.00 1.64 1.48
CA ALA A 62 7.67 0.27 1.86
C ALA A 62 8.71 -0.33 2.83
N HIS A 63 10.00 -0.06 2.59
CA HIS A 63 11.07 -0.39 3.55
C HIS A 63 10.88 0.34 4.88
N GLY A 64 10.37 1.57 4.86
CA GLY A 64 10.10 2.38 6.05
C GLY A 64 9.05 1.72 6.94
N ILE A 65 7.95 1.29 6.32
CA ILE A 65 6.89 0.52 6.98
C ILE A 65 7.46 -0.81 7.52
N ALA A 66 8.25 -1.54 6.73
CA ALA A 66 8.85 -2.80 7.18
C ALA A 66 9.80 -2.60 8.38
N LEU A 67 10.56 -1.50 8.39
CA LEU A 67 11.44 -1.13 9.50
C LEU A 67 10.63 -0.74 10.74
N ASP A 68 9.53 -0.01 10.58
CA ASP A 68 8.66 0.35 11.69
C ASP A 68 7.99 -0.89 12.29
N ILE A 69 7.53 -1.85 11.47
CA ILE A 69 7.03 -3.15 11.93
C ILE A 69 8.13 -3.93 12.67
N LEU A 70 9.34 -3.99 12.12
CA LEU A 70 10.48 -4.64 12.78
C LEU A 70 10.79 -4.01 14.15
N LYS A 71 10.64 -2.70 14.31
CA LYS A 71 10.92 -2.02 15.57
C LYS A 71 9.77 -2.15 16.56
N ARG A 72 8.55 -1.85 16.12
CA ARG A 72 7.37 -1.62 16.98
C ARG A 72 6.40 -2.78 17.04
N GLY A 73 6.54 -3.77 16.15
CA GLY A 73 5.59 -4.88 15.99
C GLY A 73 4.50 -4.58 14.96
N PHE A 74 3.64 -5.57 14.74
CA PHE A 74 2.50 -5.43 13.83
C PHE A 74 1.49 -4.45 14.40
N ASP A 75 1.24 -3.36 13.67
CA ASP A 75 0.13 -2.48 13.97
C ASP A 75 -1.15 -3.16 13.50
N VAL A 76 -1.95 -3.63 14.45
CA VAL A 76 -3.23 -4.23 14.10
C VAL A 76 -4.05 -3.22 13.34
N ASP A 77 -3.99 -1.90 13.61
CA ASP A 77 -4.82 -0.80 13.12
C ASP A 77 -4.45 -0.20 11.74
N HIS A 78 -3.59 -0.89 10.98
CA HIS A 78 -3.22 -0.54 9.60
C HIS A 78 -4.41 -0.27 8.64
N ASP A 79 -4.19 0.39 7.51
CA ASP A 79 -5.27 0.59 6.53
C ASP A 79 -5.69 -0.74 5.88
N VAL A 80 -7.01 -0.97 5.76
CA VAL A 80 -7.58 -2.19 5.13
C VAL A 80 -7.24 -2.18 3.63
N PRO A 81 -6.49 -3.16 3.11
CA PRO A 81 -6.18 -3.18 1.69
C PRO A 81 -7.43 -3.40 0.85
N VAL A 82 -7.53 -2.67 -0.25
CA VAL A 82 -8.53 -2.90 -1.30
C VAL A 82 -7.81 -3.42 -2.53
N VAL A 83 -8.22 -4.59 -3.01
CA VAL A 83 -7.55 -5.27 -4.12
C VAL A 83 -8.53 -5.76 -5.16
N VAL A 84 -8.09 -5.87 -6.40
CA VAL A 84 -8.87 -6.48 -7.49
C VAL A 84 -8.32 -7.87 -7.77
N ARG A 85 -9.20 -8.87 -7.79
CA ARG A 85 -8.84 -10.23 -8.18
C ARG A 85 -8.47 -10.28 -9.65
N THR A 86 -7.32 -10.86 -9.97
CA THR A 86 -6.83 -11.06 -11.34
C THR A 86 -6.49 -12.53 -11.54
N ARG A 87 -7.00 -13.15 -12.61
CA ARG A 87 -6.63 -14.54 -12.96
C ARG A 87 -5.20 -14.60 -13.48
N GLY A 88 -4.49 -15.68 -13.13
CA GLY A 88 -3.11 -15.90 -13.58
C GLY A 88 -2.94 -15.84 -15.10
N GLU A 89 -3.91 -16.33 -15.86
CA GLU A 89 -3.92 -16.29 -17.33
C GLU A 89 -3.94 -14.85 -17.88
N VAL A 90 -4.65 -13.94 -17.20
CA VAL A 90 -4.80 -12.54 -17.61
C VAL A 90 -3.55 -11.72 -17.23
N LEU A 91 -2.84 -12.12 -16.18
CA LEU A 91 -1.62 -11.44 -15.72
C LEU A 91 -0.54 -11.37 -16.78
N ALA A 92 -0.39 -12.42 -17.60
CA ALA A 92 0.65 -12.47 -18.63
C ALA A 92 0.49 -11.33 -19.66
N SER A 93 -0.74 -10.90 -19.92
CA SER A 93 -1.09 -9.78 -20.80
C SER A 93 -1.37 -8.47 -20.07
N ASP A 94 -1.32 -8.45 -18.74
CA ASP A 94 -1.61 -7.25 -17.94
C ASP A 94 -0.41 -6.31 -17.96
N GLU A 95 -0.59 -5.12 -18.55
CA GLU A 95 0.47 -4.11 -18.66
C GLU A 95 0.95 -3.59 -17.30
N GLY A 96 0.03 -3.49 -16.32
CA GLY A 96 0.37 -3.09 -14.95
C GLY A 96 1.29 -4.12 -14.30
N TYR A 97 0.95 -5.40 -14.42
CA TYR A 97 1.79 -6.49 -13.93
C TYR A 97 3.12 -6.58 -14.69
N GLY A 98 3.12 -6.36 -16.00
CA GLY A 98 4.34 -6.29 -16.81
C GLY A 98 5.30 -5.20 -16.31
N ARG A 99 4.79 -4.00 -16.04
CA ARG A 99 5.57 -2.91 -15.44
C ARG A 99 6.08 -3.27 -14.05
N TRP A 100 5.25 -3.86 -13.20
CA TRP A 100 5.66 -4.33 -11.87
C TRP A 100 6.79 -5.38 -11.95
N ARG A 101 6.68 -6.36 -12.86
CA ARG A 101 7.72 -7.37 -13.07
C ARG A 101 9.04 -6.75 -13.49
N ALA A 102 9.01 -5.81 -14.43
CA ALA A 102 10.20 -5.09 -14.87
C ALA A 102 10.82 -4.29 -13.73
N PHE A 103 9.99 -3.58 -12.96
CA PHE A 103 10.40 -2.82 -11.78
C PHE A 103 11.05 -3.70 -10.70
N ALA A 104 10.41 -4.81 -10.32
CA ALA A 104 10.93 -5.75 -9.33
C ALA A 104 12.25 -6.40 -9.79
N ARG A 105 12.39 -6.68 -11.09
CA ARG A 105 13.64 -7.21 -11.66
C ARG A 105 14.76 -6.17 -11.63
N ALA A 106 14.46 -4.91 -11.94
CA ALA A 106 15.44 -3.82 -11.88
C ALA A 106 15.94 -3.58 -10.45
N ASN A 107 15.08 -3.85 -9.44
CA ASN A 107 15.34 -3.60 -8.03
C ASN A 107 15.48 -4.88 -7.19
N GLU A 108 15.86 -6.03 -7.77
CA GLU A 108 15.77 -7.34 -7.08
C GLU A 108 16.61 -7.46 -5.80
N GLY A 109 17.58 -6.56 -5.58
CA GLY A 109 18.36 -6.49 -4.35
C GLY A 109 17.59 -5.98 -3.14
N VAL A 110 16.57 -5.16 -3.41
CA VAL A 110 15.78 -4.40 -2.42
C VAL A 110 14.28 -4.54 -2.68
N THR A 111 13.89 -5.52 -3.50
CA THR A 111 12.48 -5.78 -3.80
C THR A 111 12.34 -7.28 -4.08
N PRO A 112 11.34 -7.96 -3.49
CA PRO A 112 11.13 -9.37 -3.73
C PRO A 112 10.73 -9.60 -5.19
N ARG A 113 11.05 -10.78 -5.72
CA ARG A 113 10.65 -11.16 -7.07
C ARG A 113 9.12 -11.09 -7.22
N ALA A 114 8.68 -10.66 -8.40
CA ALA A 114 7.27 -10.66 -8.74
C ALA A 114 6.77 -12.11 -8.89
N ASN A 115 6.29 -12.70 -7.79
CA ASN A 115 5.74 -14.05 -7.74
C ASN A 115 4.22 -13.98 -7.61
N ALA A 116 3.51 -13.57 -8.67
CA ALA A 116 2.05 -13.67 -8.67
C ALA A 116 1.54 -15.11 -8.84
N GLU A 117 2.44 -16.06 -9.11
CA GLU A 117 2.17 -17.49 -9.37
C GLU A 117 2.23 -18.35 -8.09
N GLY A 118 1.85 -17.80 -6.94
CA GLY A 118 1.77 -18.54 -5.68
C GLY A 118 0.65 -19.59 -5.68
N GLY A 119 0.90 -20.76 -6.28
CA GLY A 119 0.23 -22.06 -6.06
C GLY A 119 -1.28 -22.19 -6.38
N THR A 120 -2.01 -21.09 -6.54
CA THR A 120 -3.48 -21.07 -6.64
C THR A 120 -4.01 -20.46 -7.94
N GLY A 121 -3.13 -19.94 -8.81
CA GLY A 121 -3.50 -19.31 -10.08
C GLY A 121 -4.24 -17.97 -9.95
N ARG A 122 -4.22 -17.33 -8.78
CA ARG A 122 -4.91 -16.04 -8.52
C ARG A 122 -3.93 -15.01 -7.94
N ALA A 123 -3.96 -13.81 -8.51
CA ALA A 123 -3.21 -12.66 -8.02
C ALA A 123 -4.15 -11.50 -7.73
N HIS A 124 -3.63 -10.46 -7.06
CA HIS A 124 -4.43 -9.33 -6.64
C HIS A 124 -3.72 -8.00 -6.95
N ALA A 125 -4.35 -7.15 -7.75
CA ALA A 125 -3.90 -5.79 -8.01
C ALA A 125 -4.35 -4.86 -6.86
N THR A 126 -3.43 -4.20 -6.17
CA THR A 126 -3.75 -3.36 -5.00
C THR A 126 -4.16 -1.94 -5.43
N LEU A 127 -5.37 -1.54 -5.05
CA LEU A 127 -5.88 -0.17 -5.22
C LEU A 127 -5.58 0.72 -4.02
N GLY A 128 -5.52 0.14 -2.82
CA GLY A 128 -5.14 0.80 -1.57
C GLY A 128 -4.10 -0.02 -0.81
N SER A 129 -3.33 0.64 0.04
CA SER A 129 -2.31 0.00 0.91
C SER A 129 -1.22 -0.79 0.17
N SER A 130 -0.87 -0.39 -1.07
CA SER A 130 0.15 -1.06 -1.88
C SER A 130 1.53 -1.12 -1.19
N HIS A 131 1.94 -0.02 -0.52
CA HIS A 131 3.20 0.03 0.23
C HIS A 131 3.22 -0.88 1.44
N PHE A 132 2.12 -0.97 2.18
CA PHE A 132 1.97 -1.92 3.28
C PHE A 132 2.09 -3.36 2.77
N MET A 133 1.40 -3.71 1.68
CA MET A 133 1.50 -5.05 1.10
C MET A 133 2.93 -5.34 0.62
N LEU A 134 3.63 -4.37 0.04
CA LEU A 134 5.05 -4.54 -0.32
C LEU A 134 5.94 -4.70 0.92
N ALA A 135 5.70 -3.94 2.00
CA ALA A 135 6.42 -4.06 3.26
C ALA A 135 6.29 -5.48 3.86
N MET A 136 5.08 -6.04 3.84
CA MET A 136 4.85 -7.42 4.27
C MET A 136 5.59 -8.44 3.41
N LYS A 137 5.71 -8.20 2.08
CA LYS A 137 6.55 -9.05 1.20
C LYS A 137 8.04 -8.90 1.52
N LEU A 138 8.52 -7.69 1.81
CA LEU A 138 9.91 -7.46 2.22
C LEU A 138 10.26 -8.26 3.48
N ILE A 139 9.33 -8.33 4.44
CA ILE A 139 9.42 -9.17 5.64
C ILE A 139 9.36 -10.67 5.29
N GLU A 140 8.38 -11.09 4.48
CA GLU A 140 8.17 -12.49 4.07
C GLU A 140 9.41 -13.11 3.42
N PHE A 141 10.06 -12.36 2.52
CA PHE A 141 11.21 -12.82 1.74
C PHE A 141 12.57 -12.39 2.34
N ASP A 142 12.56 -11.77 3.52
CA ASP A 142 13.74 -11.28 4.24
C ASP A 142 14.74 -10.49 3.35
N VAL A 143 14.18 -9.56 2.58
CA VAL A 143 14.95 -8.71 1.66
C VAL A 143 15.82 -7.74 2.45
N GLY A 144 17.03 -7.46 1.96
CA GLY A 144 17.95 -6.52 2.62
C GLY A 144 17.39 -5.10 2.62
N SER A 145 17.54 -4.39 3.74
CA SER A 145 17.06 -3.01 3.87
C SER A 145 17.81 -2.03 2.97
N VAL A 146 17.08 -1.07 2.39
CA VAL A 146 17.69 0.13 1.76
C VAL A 146 18.33 1.08 2.77
N PHE A 147 17.98 1.00 4.05
CA PHE A 147 18.40 1.94 5.11
C PHE A 147 19.72 1.56 5.81
N GLY A 148 20.36 0.46 5.43
CA GLY A 148 21.65 0.11 6.03
C GLY A 148 22.02 -1.35 5.89
N ARG A 149 23.34 -1.59 5.84
CA ARG A 149 23.91 -2.95 5.76
C ARG A 149 23.59 -3.74 7.04
N GLY A 150 23.15 -4.97 6.87
CA GLY A 150 22.87 -5.90 7.97
C GLY A 150 21.45 -5.85 8.54
N ILE A 151 20.64 -4.86 8.15
CA ILE A 151 19.21 -4.84 8.53
C ILE A 151 18.45 -5.82 7.64
N ARG A 152 17.79 -6.78 8.31
CA ARG A 152 16.99 -7.86 7.74
C ARG A 152 15.63 -7.85 8.41
N TYR A 153 14.57 -7.99 7.62
CA TYR A 153 13.20 -7.85 8.12
C TYR A 153 12.61 -9.17 8.61
N GLY A 154 13.19 -10.31 8.22
CA GLY A 154 12.69 -11.65 8.55
C GLY A 154 12.59 -11.93 10.05
N GLU A 155 13.37 -11.23 10.87
CA GLU A 155 13.26 -11.28 12.34
C GLU A 155 11.86 -10.87 12.81
N ALA A 156 11.21 -9.91 12.16
CA ALA A 156 9.85 -9.47 12.51
C ALA A 156 8.86 -10.64 12.45
N LYS A 157 8.92 -11.47 11.39
CA LYS A 157 8.07 -12.67 11.23
C LYS A 157 8.34 -13.73 12.31
N GLN A 158 9.57 -13.81 12.79
CA GLN A 158 9.94 -14.77 13.84
C GLN A 158 9.41 -14.34 15.21
N ARG A 159 9.51 -13.05 15.56
CA ARG A 159 9.15 -12.55 16.89
C ARG A 159 7.68 -12.18 17.05
N ASP A 160 7.01 -11.76 15.98
CA ASP A 160 5.69 -11.16 16.04
C ASP A 160 4.62 -12.09 15.43
N ALA A 161 3.67 -12.53 16.25
CA ALA A 161 2.61 -13.44 15.84
C ALA A 161 1.66 -12.80 14.82
N GLY A 162 1.38 -11.49 14.94
CA GLY A 162 0.52 -10.77 14.01
C GLY A 162 1.16 -10.64 12.63
N VAL A 163 2.46 -10.33 12.57
CA VAL A 163 3.23 -10.35 11.31
C VAL A 163 3.18 -11.73 10.67
N ARG A 164 3.42 -12.78 11.46
CA ARG A 164 3.42 -14.17 10.97
C ARG A 164 2.05 -14.57 10.41
N GLU A 165 0.98 -14.26 11.14
CA GLU A 165 -0.39 -14.53 10.74
C GLU A 165 -0.75 -13.80 9.43
N ALA A 166 -0.42 -12.50 9.35
CA ALA A 166 -0.68 -11.68 8.17
C ALA A 166 0.05 -12.20 6.91
N ILE A 167 1.27 -12.75 7.07
CA ILE A 167 2.03 -13.35 5.96
C ILE A 167 1.47 -14.72 5.57
N GLU A 168 1.24 -15.59 6.55
CA GLU A 168 0.92 -17.00 6.29
C GLU A 168 -0.55 -17.22 5.94
N LEU A 169 -1.46 -16.54 6.65
CA LEU A 169 -2.90 -16.64 6.45
C LEU A 169 -3.42 -15.55 5.53
N GLY A 170 -2.72 -14.42 5.43
CA GLY A 170 -3.12 -13.27 4.63
C GLY A 170 -3.72 -12.14 5.47
N VAL A 171 -3.68 -10.95 4.89
CA VAL A 171 -4.23 -9.71 5.46
C VAL A 171 -5.72 -9.61 5.12
N PRO A 172 -6.61 -9.35 6.08
CA PRO A 172 -8.03 -9.05 5.80
C PRO A 172 -8.15 -7.88 4.82
N SER A 173 -8.76 -8.12 3.66
CA SER A 173 -8.80 -7.18 2.54
C SER A 173 -10.18 -7.16 1.90
N VAL A 174 -10.56 -6.01 1.33
CA VAL A 174 -11.71 -5.94 0.41
C VAL A 174 -11.26 -6.44 -0.96
N VAL A 175 -11.88 -7.51 -1.45
CA VAL A 175 -11.53 -8.09 -2.76
C VAL A 175 -12.64 -7.77 -3.76
N LEU A 176 -12.27 -6.99 -4.78
CA LEU A 176 -13.13 -6.65 -5.90
C LEU A 176 -13.04 -7.70 -7.01
N ARG A 177 -14.13 -7.87 -7.75
CA ARG A 177 -14.21 -8.79 -8.89
C ARG A 177 -13.32 -8.34 -10.04
N GLU A 178 -12.89 -9.29 -10.84
CA GLU A 178 -11.95 -9.09 -11.96
C GLU A 178 -12.50 -8.12 -13.01
N GLU A 179 -13.80 -8.21 -13.29
CA GLU A 179 -14.50 -7.35 -14.24
C GLU A 179 -14.69 -5.89 -13.78
N THR A 180 -14.18 -5.52 -12.60
CA THR A 180 -14.28 -4.14 -12.08
C THR A 180 -13.63 -3.17 -13.09
N PRO A 181 -14.38 -2.20 -13.67
CA PRO A 181 -13.87 -1.34 -14.74
C PRO A 181 -12.71 -0.45 -14.27
N ALA A 182 -11.75 -0.18 -15.16
CA ALA A 182 -10.57 0.65 -14.86
C ALA A 182 -10.95 2.04 -14.27
N ARG A 183 -12.01 2.67 -14.77
CA ARG A 183 -12.52 3.94 -14.23
C ARG A 183 -12.96 3.85 -12.76
N VAL A 184 -13.55 2.71 -12.37
CA VAL A 184 -14.00 2.46 -11.00
C VAL A 184 -12.79 2.16 -10.11
N ARG A 185 -11.85 1.34 -10.60
CA ARG A 185 -10.58 1.06 -9.90
C ARG A 185 -9.82 2.35 -9.58
N ARG A 186 -9.69 3.24 -10.57
CA ARG A 186 -9.08 4.56 -10.40
C ARG A 186 -9.81 5.40 -9.37
N TYR A 187 -11.15 5.51 -9.46
CA TYR A 187 -11.94 6.27 -8.48
C TYR A 187 -11.72 5.76 -7.05
N ILE A 188 -11.85 4.44 -6.83
CA ILE A 188 -11.63 3.82 -5.52
C ILE A 188 -10.22 4.14 -5.01
N SER A 189 -9.20 3.97 -5.85
CA SER A 189 -7.81 4.21 -5.47
C SER A 189 -7.53 5.68 -5.13
N VAL A 190 -8.12 6.64 -5.86
CA VAL A 190 -8.04 8.08 -5.54
C VAL A 190 -8.73 8.37 -4.21
N ALA A 191 -9.96 7.88 -4.01
CA ALA A 191 -10.71 8.10 -2.78
C ALA A 191 -9.96 7.56 -1.55
N LEU A 192 -9.37 6.37 -1.65
CA LEU A 192 -8.58 5.78 -0.56
C LEU A 192 -7.33 6.58 -0.23
N ASN A 193 -6.65 7.16 -1.22
CA ASN A 193 -5.49 8.03 -0.98
C ASN A 193 -5.89 9.35 -0.30
N ARG A 194 -7.10 9.84 -0.53
CA ARG A 194 -7.69 11.05 0.08
C ARG A 194 -8.44 10.77 1.39
N SER A 195 -8.29 9.58 1.98
CA SER A 195 -9.07 9.16 3.15
C SER A 195 -9.01 10.11 4.34
N GLU A 196 -7.87 10.76 4.59
CA GLU A 196 -7.74 11.74 5.69
C GLU A 196 -8.34 13.08 5.32
N ASP A 197 -8.09 13.56 4.10
CA ASP A 197 -8.65 14.81 3.57
C ASP A 197 -10.18 14.76 3.67
N VAL A 198 -10.76 13.61 3.30
CA VAL A 198 -12.18 13.30 3.36
C VAL A 198 -12.58 12.73 4.73
N GLY A 199 -11.67 12.60 5.71
CA GLY A 199 -12.00 12.18 7.07
C GLY A 199 -12.74 10.83 7.23
N PHE A 200 -12.33 9.78 6.53
CA PHE A 200 -12.90 8.43 6.66
C PHE A 200 -11.85 7.33 6.82
N LYS A 201 -12.26 6.19 7.38
CA LYS A 201 -11.47 4.95 7.41
C LYS A 201 -12.31 3.76 6.94
N LEU A 202 -11.66 2.77 6.35
CA LEU A 202 -12.33 1.49 6.09
C LEU A 202 -12.50 0.69 7.38
N CYS A 203 -13.75 0.32 7.67
CA CYS A 203 -14.13 -0.58 8.75
C CYS A 203 -13.48 -1.95 8.53
N ARG A 204 -12.86 -2.48 9.59
CA ARG A 204 -12.09 -3.74 9.57
C ARG A 204 -12.94 -4.99 9.67
N GLU A 205 -14.20 -4.84 10.01
CA GLU A 205 -15.15 -5.95 10.06
C GLU A 205 -15.92 -6.05 8.75
N MET A 206 -16.33 -4.90 8.19
CA MET A 206 -17.25 -4.84 7.07
C MET A 206 -16.62 -4.44 5.74
N GLY A 207 -15.43 -3.82 5.76
CA GLY A 207 -14.78 -3.30 4.55
C GLY A 207 -15.49 -2.10 3.92
N VAL A 208 -16.29 -1.37 4.69
CA VAL A 208 -17.00 -0.16 4.26
C VAL A 208 -16.31 1.09 4.81
N ALA A 209 -16.32 2.19 4.06
CA ALA A 209 -15.84 3.48 4.52
C ALA A 209 -16.80 4.06 5.57
N LEU A 210 -16.25 4.45 6.72
CA LEU A 210 -16.95 5.12 7.81
C LEU A 210 -16.26 6.46 8.07
N ARG A 211 -17.05 7.54 8.16
CA ARG A 211 -16.55 8.85 8.60
C ARG A 211 -16.00 8.75 10.02
N ILE A 212 -14.86 9.36 10.26
CA ILE A 212 -14.26 9.46 11.60
C ILE A 212 -15.00 10.58 12.33
N SER A 213 -15.87 10.26 13.30
CA SER A 213 -16.53 11.30 14.07
C SER A 213 -15.51 12.02 14.95
N ARG A 214 -15.40 13.35 14.82
CA ARG A 214 -14.48 14.21 15.61
C ARG A 214 -14.65 14.04 17.13
N ASP A 215 -15.81 13.56 17.59
CA ASP A 215 -16.17 13.46 19.02
C ASP A 215 -15.87 12.12 19.71
N ARG A 216 -15.45 11.05 19.01
CA ARG A 216 -15.37 9.70 19.64
C ARG A 216 -14.09 8.91 19.46
N GLU A 217 -13.18 9.33 18.59
CA GLU A 217 -11.83 8.76 18.53
C GLU A 217 -10.83 9.90 18.65
N SER A 218 -9.79 9.71 19.46
CA SER A 218 -8.62 10.57 19.40
C SER A 218 -8.07 10.45 17.98
N VAL A 219 -8.43 11.40 17.11
CA VAL A 219 -7.83 11.54 15.79
C VAL A 219 -6.34 11.68 16.06
N ARG A 220 -5.59 10.61 15.82
CA ARG A 220 -4.15 10.65 16.00
C ARG A 220 -3.66 11.66 14.98
N GLU A 221 -3.16 12.80 15.45
CA GLU A 221 -2.48 13.75 14.59
C GLU A 221 -1.39 13.01 13.82
N LEU A 222 -1.53 13.00 12.49
CA LEU A 222 -0.53 12.44 11.62
C LEU A 222 0.75 13.25 11.76
N THR A 223 1.88 12.55 11.79
CA THR A 223 3.15 13.22 11.59
C THR A 223 3.16 13.84 10.18
N VAL A 224 3.90 14.94 9.99
CA VAL A 224 4.08 15.57 8.66
C VAL A 224 4.49 14.55 7.59
N PHE A 225 5.29 13.55 7.97
CA PHE A 225 5.65 12.46 7.08
C PHE A 225 4.45 11.62 6.62
N GLU A 226 3.57 11.25 7.54
CA GLU A 226 2.41 10.41 7.26
C GLU A 226 1.43 11.15 6.34
N ALA A 227 1.17 12.44 6.62
CA ALA A 227 0.33 13.28 5.78
C ALA A 227 0.88 13.41 4.36
N LEU A 228 2.16 13.78 4.21
CA LEU A 228 2.79 13.92 2.88
C LEU A 228 2.89 12.58 2.14
N SER A 229 3.05 11.46 2.84
CA SER A 229 3.21 10.15 2.18
C SER A 229 2.01 9.68 1.36
N ARG A 230 0.83 10.28 1.58
CA ARG A 230 -0.41 9.92 0.89
C ARG A 230 -0.65 10.73 -0.40
N THR A 231 -0.04 11.91 -0.51
CA THR A 231 -0.25 12.85 -1.62
C THR A 231 0.91 12.89 -2.61
N LEU A 232 2.12 12.59 -2.15
CA LEU A 232 3.34 12.62 -2.97
C LEU A 232 3.40 11.47 -3.98
N ASP A 233 4.03 11.73 -5.13
CA ASP A 233 4.34 10.68 -6.08
C ASP A 233 5.45 9.74 -5.56
N ALA A 234 5.76 8.68 -6.31
CA ALA A 234 6.71 7.67 -5.87
C ALA A 234 8.15 8.20 -5.69
N GLU A 235 8.60 9.18 -6.49
CA GLU A 235 9.94 9.74 -6.41
C GLU A 235 10.05 10.74 -5.25
N GLU A 236 9.06 11.61 -5.12
CA GLU A 236 8.92 12.55 -4.01
C GLU A 236 8.82 11.83 -2.67
N LEU A 237 8.00 10.78 -2.61
CA LEU A 237 7.85 9.94 -1.42
C LEU A 237 9.13 9.19 -1.07
N SER A 238 9.87 8.73 -2.07
CA SER A 238 11.17 8.10 -1.84
C SER A 238 12.17 9.09 -1.25
N SER A 239 12.15 10.34 -1.72
CA SER A 239 12.97 11.43 -1.18
C SER A 239 12.60 11.76 0.28
N LEU A 240 11.30 11.86 0.56
CA LEU A 240 10.80 12.10 1.91
C LEU A 240 11.16 10.94 2.87
N ALA A 241 11.06 9.68 2.42
CA ALA A 241 11.47 8.51 3.18
C ALA A 241 12.98 8.54 3.49
N ARG A 242 13.82 8.92 2.52
CA ARG A 242 15.26 9.10 2.75
C ARG A 242 15.54 10.12 3.84
N ILE A 243 14.84 11.26 3.83
CA ILE A 243 14.98 12.30 4.85
C ILE A 243 14.56 11.79 6.23
N LYS A 244 13.36 11.20 6.34
CA LYS A 244 12.83 10.72 7.63
C LYS A 244 13.71 9.66 8.28
N TYR A 245 14.18 8.70 7.50
CA TYR A 245 14.96 7.58 8.01
C TYR A 245 16.48 7.85 8.02
N GLY A 246 16.91 9.08 7.69
CA GLY A 246 18.30 9.52 7.80
C GLY A 246 19.24 8.85 6.80
N LEU A 247 18.77 8.59 5.58
CA LEU A 247 19.61 8.04 4.52
C LEU A 247 20.60 9.09 4.03
N ASN A 248 21.89 8.80 4.20
CA ASN A 248 22.92 9.44 3.40
C ASN A 248 22.82 8.88 1.96
N LEU A 249 22.89 9.75 0.94
CA LEU A 249 22.75 9.32 -0.46
C LEU A 249 23.79 8.26 -0.84
N ASP A 250 25.00 8.35 -0.28
CA ASP A 250 26.08 7.38 -0.47
C ASP A 250 25.75 6.00 0.14
N ASP A 251 24.97 5.95 1.23
CA ASP A 251 24.53 4.70 1.88
C ASP A 251 23.33 4.08 1.15
N ALA A 252 22.44 4.90 0.60
CA ALA A 252 21.35 4.45 -0.26
C ALA A 252 21.91 3.85 -1.56
N GLU A 253 22.83 4.54 -2.24
CA GLU A 253 23.59 3.98 -3.36
C GLU A 253 24.31 2.70 -2.96
N SER A 254 24.89 2.63 -1.77
CA SER A 254 25.50 1.40 -1.24
C SER A 254 24.50 0.26 -1.02
N GLY A 255 23.24 0.53 -0.71
CA GLY A 255 22.17 -0.47 -0.65
C GLY A 255 21.86 -1.07 -2.03
N TYR A 256 21.82 -0.23 -3.07
CA TYR A 256 21.66 -0.66 -4.46
C TYR A 256 22.96 -1.30 -5.05
N VAL A 257 24.14 -0.81 -4.66
CA VAL A 257 25.47 -1.20 -5.17
C VAL A 257 26.06 -2.42 -4.46
N ALA A 258 25.86 -2.60 -3.15
CA ALA A 258 26.34 -3.78 -2.42
C ALA A 258 25.69 -5.08 -2.95
N VAL A 259 24.46 -4.97 -3.46
CA VAL A 259 23.78 -6.06 -4.16
C VAL A 259 24.39 -6.27 -5.55
N SER A 260 24.71 -5.19 -6.29
CA SER A 260 25.36 -5.27 -7.59
C SER A 260 26.76 -5.93 -7.52
N ALA A 261 27.57 -5.61 -6.50
CA ALA A 261 28.91 -6.18 -6.32
C ALA A 261 28.90 -7.67 -5.90
N MET A 262 27.81 -8.15 -5.29
CA MET A 262 27.63 -9.57 -4.95
C MET A 262 27.35 -10.43 -6.20
N ARG A 263 26.83 -9.82 -7.29
CA ARG A 263 26.63 -10.49 -8.59
C ARG A 263 27.90 -10.69 -9.40
N SER A 264 28.94 -9.88 -9.20
CA SER A 264 30.20 -9.97 -9.96
C SER A 264 31.18 -11.01 -9.43
N ARG A 265 30.80 -11.76 -8.38
CA ARG A 265 31.63 -12.76 -7.69
C ARG A 265 31.05 -14.19 -7.75
N LEU A 266 29.98 -14.39 -8.52
CA LEU A 266 29.39 -15.69 -8.88
C LEU A 266 29.48 -15.88 -10.40
#